data_AF-S8D9A9-F1
#
_entry.id   AF-S8D9A9-F1
#
_cell.length_a   1.000
_cell.length_b   1.000
_cell.length_c   1.000
_cell.angle_alpha   90.00
_cell.angle_beta   90.00
_cell.angle_gamma   90.00
#
_symmetry.space_group_name_H-M   'P 1'
#
loop_
_entity.id
_entity.type
_entity.pdbx_description
1 polymer ?
#
loop_
_entity_poly.entity_id
_entity_poly.type
_entity_poly.pdbx_seq_one_letter_code
_entity_poly.pdbx_strand_id
1 'polypeptide(L)'
;SFPATNISVSNFISTKLVSTNYPQWSEMAMGLAESQGLAGHLTGESPAPAQFITSTAEGSSVTSTNPSFTKWKTADRLLRSWLLSTISDEVWPLIAGCTTAEMVW
;
A
#
# COMPACT_ATOMS: atom_id res chain seq x y z
N SER A 1 22.34 0.26 16.15
CA SER A 1 21.95 -0.78 15.19
C SER A 1 20.50 -1.15 15.45
N PHE A 2 19.58 -0.81 14.55
CA PHE A 2 18.17 -1.19 14.69
C PHE A 2 18.01 -2.67 14.33
N PRO A 3 17.24 -3.47 15.09
CA PRO A 3 16.99 -4.84 14.69
C PRO A 3 16.11 -4.80 13.44
N ALA A 4 16.63 -5.33 12.33
CA ALA A 4 15.82 -5.58 11.14
C ALA A 4 14.84 -6.71 11.48
N THR A 5 13.60 -6.36 11.80
CA THR A 5 12.50 -7.32 11.78
C THR A 5 12.24 -7.69 10.32
N ASN A 6 12.93 -8.73 9.86
CA ASN A 6 12.61 -9.42 8.63
C ASN A 6 11.30 -10.19 8.87
N ILE A 7 10.17 -9.47 8.83
CA ILE A 7 8.85 -10.10 8.81
C ILE A 7 8.68 -10.64 7.41
N SER A 8 8.93 -11.94 7.24
CA SER A 8 8.62 -12.64 6.00
C SER A 8 7.10 -12.68 5.85
N VAL A 9 6.61 -11.76 5.04
CA VAL A 9 5.21 -11.68 4.60
C VAL A 9 4.68 -13.03 4.07
N SER A 10 5.59 -13.89 3.59
CA SER A 10 5.28 -15.22 3.05
C SER A 10 4.59 -16.18 4.03
N ASN A 11 4.66 -15.93 5.35
CA ASN A 11 4.14 -16.86 6.36
C ASN A 11 2.84 -16.42 7.05
N PHE A 12 2.33 -15.20 6.79
CA PHE A 12 1.18 -14.68 7.56
C PHE A 12 -0.18 -14.74 6.84
N ILE A 13 -0.22 -14.97 5.53
CA ILE A 13 -1.49 -15.22 4.82
C ILE A 13 -1.37 -16.51 4.01
N SER A 14 -1.69 -17.64 4.65
CA SER A 14 -1.87 -18.92 3.94
C SER A 14 -3.11 -18.92 3.04
N THR A 15 -4.03 -17.98 3.28
CA THR A 15 -5.35 -17.96 2.65
C THR A 15 -5.39 -16.95 1.51
N LYS A 16 -5.34 -17.45 0.27
CA LYS A 16 -5.64 -16.61 -0.89
C LYS A 16 -7.11 -16.17 -0.86
N LEU A 17 -7.39 -14.94 -1.30
CA LEU A 17 -8.74 -14.41 -1.51
C LEU A 17 -9.42 -15.19 -2.63
N VAL A 18 -10.57 -15.76 -2.33
CA VAL A 18 -11.49 -16.40 -3.28
C VAL A 18 -12.88 -15.77 -3.10
N SER A 19 -13.81 -16.10 -3.98
CA SER A 19 -15.16 -15.52 -3.99
C SER A 19 -15.97 -15.73 -2.70
N THR A 20 -15.60 -16.68 -1.85
CA THR A 20 -16.38 -17.08 -0.66
C THR A 20 -15.75 -16.71 0.69
N ASN A 21 -14.55 -16.13 0.73
CA ASN A 21 -13.82 -15.91 1.98
C ASN A 21 -13.44 -14.45 2.25
N TYR A 22 -14.01 -13.49 1.52
CA TYR A 22 -13.71 -12.07 1.67
C TYR A 22 -13.72 -11.59 3.14
N PRO A 23 -14.74 -11.88 3.98
CA PRO A 23 -14.74 -11.37 5.37
C PRO A 23 -13.53 -11.82 6.19
N GLN A 24 -13.10 -13.08 6.06
CA GLN A 24 -11.91 -13.57 6.76
C GLN A 24 -10.63 -12.95 6.19
N TRP A 25 -10.54 -12.88 4.87
CA TRP A 25 -9.39 -12.28 4.20
C TRP A 25 -9.24 -10.80 4.55
N SER A 26 -10.33 -10.04 4.57
CA SER A 26 -10.32 -8.61 4.87
C SER A 26 -9.91 -8.35 6.31
N GLU A 27 -10.35 -9.15 7.28
CA GLU A 27 -9.90 -9.04 8.69
C GLU A 27 -8.38 -9.29 8.82
N MET A 28 -7.85 -10.32 8.15
CA MET A 28 -6.40 -10.61 8.18
C MET A 28 -5.59 -9.51 7.48
N ALA A 29 -6.08 -9.01 6.36
CA ALA A 29 -5.42 -7.96 5.58
C ALA A 29 -5.48 -6.60 6.30
N MET A 30 -6.61 -6.25 6.90
CA MET A 30 -6.72 -5.04 7.71
C MET A 30 -5.83 -5.12 8.95
N GLY A 31 -5.90 -6.22 9.70
CA GLY A 31 -5.11 -6.39 10.93
C GLY A 31 -3.60 -6.32 10.71
N LEU A 32 -3.09 -6.87 9.59
CA LEU A 32 -1.67 -6.70 9.28
C LEU A 32 -1.36 -5.26 8.84
N ALA A 33 -2.21 -4.62 8.03
CA ALA A 33 -2.01 -3.22 7.66
C ALA A 33 -1.99 -2.29 8.89
N GLU A 34 -2.88 -2.51 9.86
CA GLU A 34 -2.91 -1.81 11.15
C GLU A 34 -1.60 -2.02 11.93
N SER A 35 -1.12 -3.27 12.01
CA SER A 35 0.14 -3.58 12.72
C SER A 35 1.37 -2.86 12.15
N GLN A 36 1.31 -2.45 10.88
CA GLN A 36 2.36 -1.71 10.17
C GLN A 36 2.08 -0.20 10.09
N GLY A 37 0.95 0.28 10.63
CA GLY A 37 0.53 1.68 10.50
C GLY A 37 0.15 2.09 9.07
N LEU A 38 -0.28 1.13 8.24
CA LEU A 38 -0.60 1.31 6.82
C LEU A 38 -2.12 1.27 6.53
N ALA A 39 -2.98 1.07 7.54
CA ALA A 39 -4.43 0.97 7.35
C ALA A 39 -5.02 2.16 6.58
N GLY A 40 -4.51 3.38 6.81
CA GLY A 40 -4.93 4.58 6.09
C GLY A 40 -4.72 4.55 4.57
N HIS A 41 -3.81 3.70 4.07
CA HIS A 41 -3.64 3.47 2.63
C HIS A 41 -4.74 2.56 2.04
N LEU A 42 -5.43 1.75 2.86
CA LEU A 42 -6.57 0.94 2.43
C LEU A 42 -7.88 1.74 2.51
N THR A 43 -8.03 2.55 3.56
CA THR A 43 -9.27 3.30 3.84
C THR A 43 -9.33 4.67 3.15
N GLY A 44 -8.22 5.12 2.56
CA GLY A 44 -8.10 6.47 1.99
C GLY A 44 -7.88 7.58 3.01
N GLU A 45 -7.78 7.27 4.31
CA GLU A 45 -7.49 8.24 5.38
C GLU A 45 -6.09 8.86 5.26
N SER A 46 -5.17 8.16 4.57
CA SER A 46 -3.83 8.64 4.23
C SER A 46 -3.74 8.91 2.73
N PRO A 47 -4.27 10.04 2.20
CA PRO A 47 -4.23 10.33 0.78
C PRO A 47 -2.82 10.63 0.28
N ALA A 48 -2.58 10.38 -1.01
CA ALA A 48 -1.31 10.68 -1.65
C ALA A 48 -0.97 12.18 -1.58
N PRO A 49 0.22 12.56 -1.05
CA PRO A 49 0.68 13.94 -1.13
C PRO A 49 0.89 14.40 -2.57
N ALA A 50 0.95 15.71 -2.80
CA ALA A 50 1.30 16.26 -4.11
C ALA A 50 2.66 15.70 -4.58
N GLN A 51 2.73 15.20 -5.82
CA GLN A 51 3.94 14.57 -6.36
C GLN A 51 5.12 15.54 -6.47
N PHE A 52 4.84 16.81 -6.76
CA PHE A 52 5.84 17.85 -6.91
C PHE A 52 5.53 19.01 -5.96
N ILE A 53 6.58 19.66 -5.50
CA ILE A 53 6.51 20.89 -4.71
C ILE A 53 7.32 21.97 -5.43
N THR A 54 6.85 23.21 -5.36
CA THR A 54 7.54 24.36 -5.95
C THR A 54 8.01 25.26 -4.83
N SER A 55 9.31 25.52 -4.76
CA SER A 55 9.90 26.48 -3.83
C SER A 55 10.27 27.75 -4.60
N THR A 56 9.89 28.90 -4.06
CA THR A 56 10.26 30.20 -4.64
C THR A 56 11.24 30.88 -3.71
N ALA A 57 12.43 31.21 -4.23
CA ALA A 57 13.44 31.99 -3.52
C ALA A 57 14.03 33.02 -4.48
N GLU A 58 14.18 34.27 -4.02
CA GLU A 58 14.84 35.37 -4.74
C GLU A 58 14.33 35.57 -6.19
N GLY A 59 13.02 35.43 -6.42
CA GLY A 59 12.40 35.63 -7.74
C GLY A 59 12.53 34.45 -8.70
N SER A 60 13.16 33.34 -8.29
CA SER A 60 13.24 32.10 -9.08
C SER A 60 12.39 31.00 -8.44
N SER A 61 11.66 30.26 -9.26
CA SER A 61 10.84 29.11 -8.84
C SER A 61 11.52 27.81 -9.27
N VAL A 62 11.74 26.90 -8.33
CA VAL A 62 12.27 25.57 -8.59
C VAL A 62 11.24 24.52 -8.19
N THR A 63 10.85 23.68 -9.15
CA THR A 63 10.00 22.51 -8.91
C THR A 63 10.86 21.29 -8.63
N SER A 64 10.54 20.56 -7.56
CA SER A 64 11.21 19.33 -7.18
C SER A 64 10.22 18.26 -6.75
N THR A 65 10.65 17.00 -6.76
CA THR A 65 9.84 15.88 -6.27
C THR A 65 9.59 16.01 -4.78
N ASN A 66 8.34 15.83 -4.36
CA ASN A 66 7.97 15.86 -2.95
C ASN A 66 8.50 14.59 -2.23
N PRO A 67 9.39 14.72 -1.22
CA PRO A 67 9.88 13.58 -0.46
C PRO A 67 8.75 12.81 0.25
N SER A 68 7.69 13.50 0.68
CA SER A 68 6.52 12.88 1.32
C SER A 68 5.73 12.02 0.34
N PHE A 69 5.61 12.44 -0.91
CA PHE A 69 4.99 11.60 -1.95
C PHE A 69 5.82 10.34 -2.21
N THR A 70 7.14 10.46 -2.27
CA THR A 70 8.02 9.29 -2.45
C THR A 70 7.88 8.30 -1.31
N LYS A 71 7.83 8.78 -0.06
CA LYS A 71 7.60 7.93 1.12
C LYS A 71 6.24 7.24 1.06
N TRP A 72 5.17 8.01 0.81
CA TRP A 72 3.82 7.49 0.67
C TRP A 72 3.74 6.41 -0.43
N LYS A 73 4.28 6.70 -1.61
CA LYS A 73 4.27 5.78 -2.76
C LYS A 73 5.04 4.49 -2.50
N THR A 74 6.09 4.55 -1.68
CA THR A 74 6.87 3.36 -1.30
C THR A 74 6.06 2.46 -0.38
N ALA A 75 5.38 3.04 0.61
CA ALA A 75 4.49 2.32 1.52
C ALA A 75 3.29 1.70 0.78
N ASP A 76 2.62 2.49 -0.07
CA ASP A 76 1.50 2.03 -0.91
C ASP A 76 1.91 0.83 -1.79
N ARG A 77 3.06 0.91 -2.47
CA ARG A 77 3.54 -0.19 -3.34
C ARG A 77 3.89 -1.45 -2.56
N LEU A 78 4.42 -1.31 -1.35
CA LEU A 78 4.73 -2.44 -0.48
C LEU A 78 3.42 -3.14 -0.06
N LEU A 79 2.46 -2.38 0.46
CA LEU A 79 1.14 -2.87 0.85
C LEU A 79 0.42 -3.54 -0.33
N ARG A 80 0.40 -2.88 -1.50
CA ARG A 80 -0.18 -3.42 -2.73
C ARG A 80 0.49 -4.74 -3.15
N SER A 81 1.81 -4.82 -3.13
CA SER A 81 2.53 -6.05 -3.52
C SER A 81 2.19 -7.22 -2.59
N TRP A 82 2.01 -6.92 -1.31
CA TRP A 82 1.54 -7.91 -0.36
C TRP A 82 0.09 -8.32 -0.61
N LEU A 83 -0.86 -7.39 -0.78
CA LEU A 83 -2.25 -7.74 -1.12
C LEU A 83 -2.30 -8.64 -2.35
N LEU A 84 -1.60 -8.25 -3.43
CA LEU A 84 -1.51 -9.04 -4.67
C LEU A 84 -0.98 -10.46 -4.47
N SER A 85 -0.04 -10.66 -3.53
CA SER A 85 0.48 -12.01 -3.20
C SER A 85 -0.57 -12.93 -2.58
N THR A 86 -1.66 -12.36 -2.06
CA THR A 86 -2.76 -13.07 -1.42
C THR A 86 -3.99 -13.21 -2.33
N ILE A 87 -3.93 -12.77 -3.58
CA ILE A 87 -5.05 -12.91 -4.52
C ILE A 87 -4.95 -14.29 -5.21
N SER A 88 -6.10 -14.98 -5.34
CA SER A 88 -6.19 -16.21 -6.14
C SER A 88 -6.32 -15.90 -7.63
N ASP A 89 -6.01 -16.88 -8.47
CA ASP A 89 -6.12 -16.74 -9.93
C ASP A 89 -7.59 -16.50 -10.37
N GLU A 90 -8.57 -16.95 -9.58
CA GLU A 90 -10.01 -16.70 -9.81
C GLU A 90 -10.36 -15.21 -9.66
N VAL A 91 -9.77 -14.54 -8.67
CA VAL A 91 -10.06 -13.13 -8.34
C VAL A 91 -9.16 -12.16 -9.12
N TRP A 92 -7.99 -12.62 -9.56
CA TRP A 92 -7.00 -11.82 -10.27
C TRP A 92 -7.56 -10.97 -11.44
N PRO A 93 -8.48 -11.48 -12.30
CA PRO A 93 -9.03 -10.68 -13.39
C PRO A 93 -9.80 -9.43 -12.92
N LEU A 94 -10.34 -9.42 -11.69
CA LEU A 94 -11.13 -8.32 -11.14
C LEU A 94 -10.27 -7.15 -10.66
N ILE A 95 -9.03 -7.43 -10.27
CA ILE A 95 -8.09 -6.44 -9.70
C ILE A 95 -6.91 -6.13 -10.65
N ALA A 96 -6.93 -6.71 -11.85
CA ALA A 96 -5.94 -6.45 -12.88
C ALA A 96 -5.98 -4.96 -13.26
N GLY A 97 -4.83 -4.30 -13.17
CA GLY A 97 -4.71 -2.86 -13.48
C GLY A 97 -4.88 -1.93 -12.28
N CYS A 98 -5.25 -2.43 -11.10
CA CYS A 98 -5.26 -1.61 -9.88
C CYS A 98 -3.84 -1.10 -9.56
N THR A 99 -3.68 0.21 -9.41
CA THR A 99 -2.37 0.86 -9.29
C THR A 99 -1.96 1.23 -7.87
N THR A 100 -2.91 1.26 -6.93
CA THR A 100 -2.69 1.56 -5.50
C THR A 100 -3.16 0.40 -4.62
N ALA A 101 -2.79 0.40 -3.35
CA ALA A 101 -3.32 -0.56 -2.38
C ALA A 101 -4.83 -0.38 -2.19
N GLU A 102 -5.31 0.87 -2.10
CA GLU A 102 -6.72 1.24 -2.01
C GLU A 102 -7.57 0.67 -3.16
N MET A 103 -7.03 0.61 -4.39
CA MET A 103 -7.77 0.03 -5.53
C MET A 103 -7.81 -1.50 -5.51
N VAL A 104 -6.86 -2.15 -4.85
CA VAL A 104 -6.85 -3.62 -4.70
C VAL A 104 -7.75 -4.05 -3.54
N TRP A 105 -7.87 -3.20 -2.52
CA TRP A 105 -8.73 -3.34 -1.36
C TRP A 105 -10.22 -3.27 -1.72
#